data_AF-A0A354TK65-F1
#
_entry.id   AF-A0A354TK65-F1
#
_cell.length_a   1.000
_cell.length_b   1.000
_cell.length_c   1.000
_cell.angle_alpha   90.00
_cell.angle_beta   90.00
_cell.angle_gamma   90.00
#
_symmetry.space_group_name_H-M   'P 1'
#
loop_
_entity.id
_entity.type
_entity.pdbx_description
1 polymer ?
#
loop_
_entity_poly.entity_id
_entity_poly.type
_entity_poly.pdbx_seq_one_letter_code
_entity_poly.pdbx_strand_id
1 'polypeptide(L)'
;MTPAKDLAGAVVTENLERAHQLIIAELPAELQNSALALLHAVTVKVAVAEHFDAFCAHAFSKPEWAAVASPVIAEMFEHDEDQLAELARIPDLVIELGSGQATVTCMVAARWAARGETHRLTRLAESISASHVSKNACAVEVMLALAATLAVTRFSKAEQLYNAALQLAAEEHQEVIADAQKWLAAGRVVCSATQEERDFWDVRLRKPRTVWTWQNGAELRALDTLSDRLTPDMEGAGLFKAVVPGCWWDLATKCARQQEKLGVMARQVETTQSAAQTRTAPEPPQERPVPENTVPQFHRMTKPGRERGLFLLGWVCGVLAMAITVVALPADFVQRVLAGISPAQPSPPSFLEKEAWRKSNLQRMAADMSPYLAQHKAAKTGLWQDNEKLLSGQSQELPENSPQYMKFLVWLHLDPPEDEEARKRVPKLLLVKMRSDALSLWEELIYPGSLNAPEIRHAAREAMDDPSFQWSEEDKKRLLAMVGGGAGMQSDPLPLPSRR
;
A
#
# COMPACT_ATOMS: atom_id res chain seq x y z
N MET A 1 29.63 -21.52 -14.85
CA MET A 1 28.68 -22.63 -14.61
C MET A 1 28.08 -22.43 -13.22
N THR A 2 26.76 -22.51 -13.12
CA THR A 2 25.89 -21.61 -12.35
C THR A 2 25.05 -22.32 -11.29
N PRO A 3 25.40 -22.29 -9.99
CA PRO A 3 24.62 -22.99 -8.94
C PRO A 3 23.31 -22.31 -8.52
N ALA A 4 23.10 -21.01 -8.79
CA ALA A 4 21.90 -20.28 -8.33
C ALA A 4 20.66 -20.49 -9.21
N LYS A 5 20.85 -20.68 -10.51
CA LYS A 5 19.76 -21.08 -11.42
C LYS A 5 19.32 -22.52 -11.13
N ASP A 6 20.26 -23.33 -10.67
CA ASP A 6 20.00 -24.69 -10.20
C ASP A 6 19.19 -24.67 -8.90
N LEU A 7 19.39 -23.70 -7.98
CA LEU A 7 18.62 -23.62 -6.73
C LEU A 7 17.15 -23.20 -6.92
N ALA A 8 16.87 -22.13 -7.67
CA ALA A 8 15.48 -21.70 -7.90
C ALA A 8 14.72 -22.73 -8.75
N GLY A 9 15.40 -23.36 -9.71
CA GLY A 9 14.89 -24.53 -10.42
C GLY A 9 14.63 -25.69 -9.47
N ALA A 10 15.58 -25.98 -8.55
CA ALA A 10 15.47 -27.08 -7.59
C ALA A 10 14.29 -26.92 -6.63
N VAL A 11 14.06 -25.72 -6.09
CA VAL A 11 12.92 -25.45 -5.19
C VAL A 11 11.58 -25.61 -5.93
N VAL A 12 11.47 -25.09 -7.15
CA VAL A 12 10.27 -25.30 -7.98
C VAL A 12 10.06 -26.79 -8.27
N THR A 13 11.12 -27.55 -8.54
CA THR A 13 11.00 -29.00 -8.77
C THR A 13 10.60 -29.76 -7.50
N GLU A 14 11.09 -29.37 -6.32
CA GLU A 14 10.75 -30.01 -5.06
C GLU A 14 9.26 -29.83 -4.74
N ASN A 15 8.71 -28.64 -4.93
CA ASN A 15 7.28 -28.39 -4.74
C ASN A 15 6.40 -29.19 -5.68
N LEU A 16 6.77 -29.24 -6.97
CA LEU A 16 6.03 -30.02 -7.95
C LEU A 16 6.11 -31.53 -7.65
N GLU A 17 7.21 -32.00 -7.07
CA GLU A 17 7.34 -33.36 -6.57
C GLU A 17 6.47 -33.60 -5.31
N ARG A 18 6.42 -32.65 -4.36
CA ARG A 18 5.50 -32.69 -3.21
C ARG A 18 4.05 -32.73 -3.67
N ALA A 19 3.67 -31.88 -4.63
CA ALA A 19 2.34 -31.88 -5.23
C ALA A 19 2.03 -33.23 -5.89
N HIS A 20 2.98 -33.81 -6.64
CA HIS A 20 2.84 -35.14 -7.23
C HIS A 20 2.61 -36.23 -6.17
N GLN A 21 3.34 -36.19 -5.06
CA GLN A 21 3.16 -37.14 -3.96
C GLN A 21 1.79 -37.00 -3.31
N LEU A 22 1.32 -35.78 -3.05
CA LEU A 22 -0.03 -35.52 -2.52
C LEU A 22 -1.12 -36.03 -3.48
N ILE A 23 -0.93 -35.84 -4.79
CA ILE A 23 -1.88 -36.34 -5.80
C ILE A 23 -2.04 -37.86 -5.72
N ILE A 24 -0.94 -38.60 -5.58
CA ILE A 24 -1.00 -40.06 -5.52
C ILE A 24 -1.54 -40.54 -4.18
N ALA A 25 -1.15 -39.89 -3.08
CA ALA A 25 -1.45 -40.34 -1.73
C ALA A 25 -2.86 -39.97 -1.25
N GLU A 26 -3.35 -38.78 -1.59
CA GLU A 26 -4.52 -38.18 -0.92
C GLU A 26 -5.71 -37.93 -1.86
N LEU A 27 -5.49 -37.71 -3.16
CA LEU A 27 -6.61 -37.45 -4.08
C LEU A 27 -7.39 -38.74 -4.43
N PRO A 28 -8.74 -38.67 -4.48
CA PRO A 28 -9.57 -39.72 -5.06
C PRO A 28 -9.17 -40.05 -6.50
N ALA A 29 -9.31 -41.31 -6.89
CA ALA A 29 -8.92 -41.80 -8.23
C ALA A 29 -9.59 -41.01 -9.37
N GLU A 30 -10.80 -40.49 -9.14
CA GLU A 30 -11.55 -39.66 -10.07
C GLU A 30 -10.90 -38.30 -10.35
N LEU A 31 -10.11 -37.78 -9.40
CA LEU A 31 -9.41 -36.49 -9.52
C LEU A 31 -7.95 -36.62 -9.93
N GLN A 32 -7.33 -37.79 -9.73
CA GLN A 32 -5.90 -37.97 -10.00
C GLN A 32 -5.53 -37.66 -11.44
N ASN A 33 -6.32 -38.10 -12.42
CA ASN A 33 -6.00 -37.87 -13.83
C ASN A 33 -6.02 -36.38 -14.21
N SER A 34 -7.02 -35.63 -13.74
CA SER A 34 -7.10 -34.18 -14.01
C SER A 34 -6.05 -33.40 -13.22
N ALA A 35 -5.73 -33.83 -12.00
CA ALA A 35 -4.65 -33.23 -11.19
C ALA A 35 -3.27 -33.44 -11.81
N LEU A 36 -2.96 -34.65 -12.29
CA LEU A 36 -1.70 -34.95 -12.98
C LEU A 36 -1.59 -34.17 -14.30
N ALA A 37 -2.69 -33.99 -15.02
CA ALA A 37 -2.73 -33.16 -16.22
C ALA A 37 -2.45 -31.68 -15.90
N LEU A 38 -3.05 -31.15 -14.82
CA LEU A 38 -2.74 -29.81 -14.33
C LEU A 38 -1.29 -29.67 -13.88
N LEU A 39 -0.75 -30.63 -13.11
CA LEU A 39 0.64 -30.62 -12.67
C LEU A 39 1.59 -30.56 -13.87
N HIS A 40 1.34 -31.39 -14.88
CA HIS A 40 2.11 -31.39 -16.12
C HIS A 40 2.00 -30.02 -16.81
N ALA A 41 0.79 -29.47 -16.97
CA ALA A 41 0.55 -28.17 -17.57
C ALA A 41 1.30 -27.03 -16.86
N VAL A 42 1.31 -27.01 -15.52
CA VAL A 42 2.07 -26.06 -14.70
C VAL A 42 3.58 -26.23 -14.92
N THR A 43 4.05 -27.49 -14.93
CA THR A 43 5.47 -27.82 -15.15
C THR A 43 5.96 -27.31 -16.51
N VAL A 44 5.18 -27.53 -17.57
CA VAL A 44 5.54 -27.10 -18.93
C VAL A 44 5.11 -25.68 -19.27
N LYS A 45 4.31 -25.02 -18.41
CA LYS A 45 3.70 -23.70 -18.60
C LYS A 45 2.85 -23.59 -19.89
N VAL A 46 2.09 -24.64 -20.21
CA VAL A 46 1.24 -24.70 -21.42
C VAL A 46 -0.18 -25.09 -21.01
N ALA A 47 -1.18 -24.36 -21.53
CA ALA A 47 -2.60 -24.62 -21.30
C ALA A 47 -3.01 -24.69 -19.81
N VAL A 48 -2.30 -23.98 -18.93
CA VAL A 48 -2.53 -24.00 -17.47
C VAL A 48 -3.98 -23.64 -17.14
N ALA A 49 -4.54 -22.60 -17.77
CA ALA A 49 -5.90 -22.15 -17.51
C ALA A 49 -6.95 -23.23 -17.81
N GLU A 50 -6.84 -23.91 -18.97
CA GLU A 50 -7.79 -24.95 -19.38
C GLU A 50 -7.76 -26.15 -18.44
N HIS A 51 -6.55 -26.60 -18.08
CA HIS A 51 -6.39 -27.72 -17.15
C HIS A 51 -6.79 -27.35 -15.72
N PHE A 52 -6.56 -26.10 -15.30
CA PHE A 52 -6.98 -25.60 -14.00
C PHE A 52 -8.51 -25.56 -13.90
N ASP A 53 -9.19 -25.01 -14.91
CA ASP A 53 -10.64 -25.00 -14.98
C ASP A 53 -11.25 -26.40 -14.95
N ALA A 54 -10.67 -27.35 -15.71
CA ALA A 54 -11.11 -28.74 -15.75
C ALA A 54 -10.94 -29.43 -14.38
N PHE A 55 -9.79 -29.23 -13.73
CA PHE A 55 -9.54 -29.79 -12.40
C PHE A 55 -10.49 -29.18 -11.37
N CYS A 56 -10.61 -27.86 -11.30
CA CYS A 56 -11.48 -27.15 -10.36
C CYS A 56 -12.96 -27.52 -10.53
N ALA A 57 -13.44 -27.68 -11.77
CA ALA A 57 -14.81 -28.13 -12.03
C ALA A 57 -15.13 -29.49 -11.40
N HIS A 58 -14.13 -30.36 -11.23
CA HIS A 58 -14.31 -31.66 -10.57
C HIS A 58 -14.04 -31.54 -9.06
N ALA A 59 -12.89 -30.98 -8.68
CA ALA A 59 -12.45 -30.85 -7.30
C ALA A 59 -13.46 -30.08 -6.42
N PHE A 60 -14.01 -28.98 -6.91
CA PHE A 60 -14.98 -28.16 -6.17
C PHE A 60 -16.44 -28.56 -6.43
N SER A 61 -16.71 -29.72 -7.04
CA SER A 61 -18.07 -30.24 -7.16
C SER A 61 -18.61 -30.81 -5.83
N LYS A 62 -17.71 -31.18 -4.90
CA LYS A 62 -18.04 -31.73 -3.58
C LYS A 62 -17.12 -31.15 -2.51
N PRO A 63 -17.62 -30.78 -1.32
CA PRO A 63 -16.79 -30.23 -0.25
C PRO A 63 -15.65 -31.16 0.18
N GLU A 64 -15.90 -32.47 0.29
CA GLU A 64 -14.87 -33.45 0.69
C GLU A 64 -13.72 -33.55 -0.31
N TRP A 65 -13.98 -33.26 -1.59
CA TRP A 65 -12.98 -33.24 -2.65
C TRP A 65 -12.20 -31.93 -2.66
N ALA A 66 -12.88 -30.80 -2.40
CA ALA A 66 -12.25 -29.51 -2.23
C ALA A 66 -11.22 -29.54 -1.08
N ALA A 67 -11.56 -30.21 0.03
CA ALA A 67 -10.68 -30.31 1.20
C ALA A 67 -9.30 -30.90 0.88
N VAL A 68 -9.25 -31.96 0.06
CA VAL A 68 -7.99 -32.64 -0.33
C VAL A 68 -7.34 -32.03 -1.57
N ALA A 69 -8.12 -31.36 -2.43
CA ALA A 69 -7.59 -30.71 -3.63
C ALA A 69 -6.91 -29.37 -3.33
N SER A 70 -7.39 -28.62 -2.32
CA SER A 70 -6.82 -27.31 -1.97
C SER A 70 -5.33 -27.33 -1.63
N PRO A 71 -4.82 -28.25 -0.78
CA PRO A 71 -3.38 -28.37 -0.52
C PRO A 71 -2.57 -28.64 -1.78
N VAL A 72 -3.09 -29.48 -2.68
CA VAL A 72 -2.44 -29.78 -3.97
C VAL A 72 -2.33 -28.53 -4.83
N ILE A 73 -3.40 -27.73 -4.94
CA ILE A 73 -3.38 -26.46 -5.68
C ILE A 73 -2.39 -25.49 -5.05
N ALA A 74 -2.42 -25.33 -3.73
CA ALA A 74 -1.50 -24.45 -3.00
C ALA A 74 -0.03 -24.82 -3.28
N GLU A 75 0.29 -26.11 -3.25
CA GLU A 75 1.64 -26.62 -3.51
C GLU A 75 2.09 -26.40 -4.96
N MET A 76 1.20 -26.63 -5.94
CA MET A 76 1.51 -26.38 -7.36
C MET A 76 1.81 -24.91 -7.67
N PHE A 77 1.17 -23.98 -6.95
CA PHE A 77 1.21 -22.55 -7.22
C PHE A 77 1.94 -21.72 -6.15
N GLU A 78 2.64 -22.35 -5.20
CA GLU A 78 3.37 -21.64 -4.12
C GLU A 78 4.33 -20.56 -4.67
N HIS A 79 4.92 -20.81 -5.85
CA HIS A 79 5.85 -19.89 -6.51
C HIS A 79 5.23 -19.06 -7.65
N ASP A 80 3.95 -19.26 -7.95
CA ASP A 80 3.22 -18.56 -9.01
C ASP A 80 1.81 -18.17 -8.54
N GLU A 81 1.73 -17.62 -7.31
CA GLU A 81 0.48 -17.17 -6.71
C GLU A 81 -0.24 -16.11 -7.56
N ASP A 82 0.54 -15.37 -8.36
CA ASP A 82 0.03 -14.37 -9.29
C ASP A 82 -0.79 -15.01 -10.42
N GLN A 83 -0.33 -16.12 -10.98
CA GLN A 83 -1.12 -16.90 -11.94
C GLN A 83 -2.34 -17.54 -11.26
N LEU A 84 -2.19 -18.09 -10.05
CA LEU A 84 -3.31 -18.66 -9.31
C LEU A 84 -4.42 -17.63 -9.06
N ALA A 85 -4.07 -16.40 -8.68
CA ALA A 85 -5.02 -15.31 -8.44
C ALA A 85 -5.77 -14.87 -9.72
N GLU A 86 -5.19 -15.08 -10.90
CA GLU A 86 -5.85 -14.80 -12.18
C GLU A 86 -6.85 -15.89 -12.56
N LEU A 87 -6.51 -17.14 -12.28
CA LEU A 87 -7.31 -18.32 -12.61
C LEU A 87 -8.45 -18.57 -11.61
N ALA A 88 -8.26 -18.19 -10.34
CA ALA A 88 -9.20 -18.49 -9.27
C ALA A 88 -10.58 -17.83 -9.47
N ARG A 89 -11.63 -18.62 -9.23
CA ARG A 89 -13.03 -18.16 -9.32
C ARG A 89 -13.64 -18.13 -7.92
N ILE A 90 -14.37 -17.06 -7.63
CA ILE A 90 -15.02 -16.84 -6.32
C ILE A 90 -15.88 -18.04 -5.86
N PRO A 91 -16.70 -18.70 -6.73
CA PRO A 91 -17.47 -19.86 -6.31
C PRO A 91 -16.60 -21.01 -5.78
N ASP A 92 -15.45 -21.28 -6.41
CA ASP A 92 -14.54 -22.35 -5.98
C ASP A 92 -13.93 -22.03 -4.60
N LEU A 93 -13.55 -20.77 -4.38
CA LEU A 93 -13.06 -20.29 -3.07
C LEU A 93 -14.12 -20.40 -1.96
N VAL A 94 -15.38 -20.11 -2.27
CA VAL A 94 -16.48 -20.29 -1.30
C VAL A 94 -16.68 -21.78 -0.97
N ILE A 95 -16.53 -22.67 -1.95
CA ILE A 95 -16.64 -24.11 -1.74
C ILE A 95 -15.45 -24.64 -0.92
N GLU A 96 -14.24 -24.14 -1.17
CA GLU A 96 -13.06 -24.40 -0.33
C GLU A 96 -13.35 -24.07 1.13
N LEU A 97 -13.79 -22.84 1.40
CA LEU A 97 -14.15 -22.41 2.76
C LEU A 97 -15.25 -23.30 3.35
N GLY A 98 -16.20 -23.76 2.52
CA GLY A 98 -17.25 -24.69 2.91
C GLY A 98 -16.73 -26.04 3.37
N SER A 99 -15.58 -26.46 2.84
CA SER A 99 -14.90 -27.70 3.21
C SER A 99 -14.04 -27.59 4.48
N GLY A 100 -13.92 -26.40 5.07
CA GLY A 100 -13.05 -26.15 6.22
C GLY A 100 -11.58 -25.95 5.87
N GLN A 101 -11.28 -25.67 4.60
CA GLN A 101 -9.98 -25.22 4.14
C GLN A 101 -10.03 -23.72 3.83
N ALA A 102 -8.90 -23.03 3.88
CA ALA A 102 -8.80 -21.62 3.48
C ALA A 102 -7.51 -21.30 2.74
N THR A 103 -6.64 -22.28 2.46
CA THR A 103 -5.29 -22.05 1.97
C THR A 103 -5.28 -21.32 0.61
N VAL A 104 -6.04 -21.83 -0.37
CA VAL A 104 -6.10 -21.24 -1.72
C VAL A 104 -6.78 -19.87 -1.65
N THR A 105 -7.86 -19.76 -0.87
CA THR A 105 -8.58 -18.51 -0.65
C THR A 105 -7.68 -17.44 -0.05
N CYS A 106 -6.87 -17.77 0.96
CA CYS A 106 -5.92 -16.85 1.59
C CYS A 106 -4.83 -16.40 0.61
N MET A 107 -4.22 -17.33 -0.15
CA MET A 107 -3.22 -17.00 -1.17
C MET A 107 -3.79 -16.05 -2.23
N VAL A 108 -4.95 -16.40 -2.79
CA VAL A 108 -5.63 -15.61 -3.83
C VAL A 108 -6.06 -14.24 -3.30
N ALA A 109 -6.68 -14.17 -2.13
CA ALA A 109 -7.11 -12.92 -1.52
C ALA A 109 -5.93 -12.00 -1.19
N ALA A 110 -4.82 -12.56 -0.69
CA ALA A 110 -3.60 -11.80 -0.42
C ALA A 110 -3.04 -11.17 -1.71
N ARG A 111 -3.03 -11.92 -2.83
CA ARG A 111 -2.59 -11.40 -4.13
C ARG A 111 -3.53 -10.35 -4.70
N TRP A 112 -4.85 -10.56 -4.63
CA TRP A 112 -5.82 -9.53 -5.01
C TRP A 112 -5.66 -8.25 -4.18
N ALA A 113 -5.38 -8.37 -2.87
CA ALA A 113 -5.10 -7.22 -2.01
C ALA A 113 -3.82 -6.49 -2.42
N ALA A 114 -2.73 -7.23 -2.66
CA ALA A 114 -1.46 -6.67 -3.12
C ALA A 114 -1.58 -5.92 -4.46
N ARG A 115 -2.45 -6.40 -5.35
CA ARG A 115 -2.76 -5.78 -6.65
C ARG A 115 -3.79 -4.65 -6.57
N GLY A 116 -4.39 -4.41 -5.41
CA GLY A 116 -5.46 -3.41 -5.24
C GLY A 116 -6.78 -3.80 -5.91
N GLU A 117 -7.04 -5.08 -6.16
CA GLU A 117 -8.26 -5.62 -6.76
C GLU A 117 -9.45 -5.63 -5.78
N THR A 118 -9.74 -4.48 -5.17
CA THR A 118 -10.77 -4.30 -4.13
C THR A 118 -12.16 -4.76 -4.55
N HIS A 119 -12.47 -4.73 -5.85
CA HIS A 119 -13.73 -5.21 -6.41
C HIS A 119 -13.89 -6.73 -6.28
N ARG A 120 -12.82 -7.53 -6.49
CA ARG A 120 -12.86 -8.98 -6.32
C ARG A 120 -12.97 -9.37 -4.86
N LEU A 121 -12.20 -8.70 -3.99
CA LEU A 121 -12.28 -8.87 -2.54
C LEU A 121 -13.67 -8.56 -1.99
N THR A 122 -14.30 -7.46 -2.48
CA THR A 122 -15.68 -7.12 -2.09
C THR A 122 -16.67 -8.18 -2.54
N ARG A 123 -16.55 -8.69 -3.77
CA ARG A 123 -17.42 -9.77 -4.26
C ARG A 123 -17.23 -11.07 -3.48
N LEU A 124 -15.99 -11.43 -3.16
CA LEU A 124 -15.69 -12.59 -2.32
C LEU A 124 -16.34 -12.45 -0.93
N ALA A 125 -16.18 -11.30 -0.29
CA ALA A 125 -16.82 -11.00 1.00
C ALA A 125 -18.35 -11.12 0.95
N GLU A 126 -18.98 -10.59 -0.10
CA GLU A 126 -20.43 -10.71 -0.32
C GLU A 126 -20.85 -12.16 -0.55
N SER A 127 -20.11 -12.92 -1.35
CA SER A 127 -20.39 -14.35 -1.60
C SER A 127 -20.24 -15.20 -0.34
N ILE A 128 -19.21 -14.98 0.48
CA ILE A 128 -19.04 -15.69 1.75
C ILE A 128 -20.21 -15.36 2.69
N SER A 129 -20.54 -14.08 2.86
CA SER A 129 -21.61 -13.61 3.75
C SER A 129 -22.99 -14.13 3.34
N ALA A 130 -23.25 -14.25 2.03
CA ALA A 130 -24.51 -14.75 1.49
C ALA A 130 -24.63 -16.29 1.57
N SER A 131 -23.52 -17.00 1.72
CA SER A 131 -23.48 -18.45 1.73
C SER A 131 -23.63 -19.02 3.16
N HIS A 132 -24.02 -20.30 3.24
CA HIS A 132 -24.04 -21.03 4.51
C HIS A 132 -22.65 -21.29 5.10
N VAL A 133 -21.59 -21.07 4.30
CA VAL A 133 -20.19 -21.28 4.65
C VAL A 133 -19.70 -20.30 5.72
N SER A 134 -20.36 -19.14 5.85
CA SER A 134 -20.05 -18.13 6.88
C SER A 134 -19.97 -18.68 8.32
N LYS A 135 -20.60 -19.83 8.61
CA LYS A 135 -20.56 -20.49 9.93
C LYS A 135 -19.28 -21.31 10.18
N ASN A 136 -18.46 -21.52 9.16
CA ASN A 136 -17.19 -22.23 9.28
C ASN A 136 -16.14 -21.31 9.93
N ALA A 137 -15.36 -21.81 10.89
CA ALA A 137 -14.30 -21.05 11.55
C ALA A 137 -13.32 -20.41 10.55
N CYS A 138 -12.87 -21.17 9.55
CA CYS A 138 -11.99 -20.66 8.49
C CYS A 138 -12.63 -19.52 7.69
N ALA A 139 -13.95 -19.59 7.44
CA ALA A 139 -14.66 -18.54 6.76
C ALA A 139 -14.76 -17.27 7.61
N VAL A 140 -14.96 -17.40 8.93
CA VAL A 140 -14.98 -16.27 9.87
C VAL A 140 -13.63 -15.55 9.89
N GLU A 141 -12.52 -16.29 9.95
CA GLU A 141 -11.17 -15.71 9.86
C GLU A 141 -10.96 -14.94 8.55
N VAL A 142 -11.33 -15.53 7.42
CA VAL A 142 -11.23 -14.87 6.12
C VAL A 142 -12.14 -13.64 6.04
N MET A 143 -13.36 -13.69 6.58
CA MET A 143 -14.25 -12.51 6.65
C MET A 143 -13.61 -11.37 7.47
N LEU A 144 -12.99 -11.68 8.62
CA LEU A 144 -12.31 -10.67 9.44
C LEU A 144 -11.07 -10.10 8.75
N ALA A 145 -10.25 -10.94 8.11
CA ALA A 145 -9.10 -10.50 7.33
C ALA A 145 -9.51 -9.64 6.12
N LEU A 146 -10.59 -10.00 5.43
CA LEU A 146 -11.17 -9.19 4.35
C LEU A 146 -11.71 -7.86 4.88
N ALA A 147 -12.34 -7.84 6.06
CA ALA A 147 -12.80 -6.61 6.70
C ALA A 147 -11.62 -5.69 7.02
N ALA A 148 -10.53 -6.23 7.59
CA ALA A 148 -9.30 -5.49 7.83
C ALA A 148 -8.69 -4.93 6.53
N THR A 149 -8.70 -5.72 5.47
CA THR A 149 -8.17 -5.33 4.14
C THR A 149 -9.00 -4.22 3.50
N LEU A 150 -10.33 -4.32 3.58
CA LEU A 150 -11.27 -3.38 2.96
C LEU A 150 -11.58 -2.16 3.81
N ALA A 151 -11.13 -2.11 5.08
CA ALA A 151 -11.54 -1.11 6.06
C ALA A 151 -11.32 0.33 5.58
N VAL A 152 -10.20 0.60 4.92
CA VAL A 152 -9.85 1.95 4.47
C VAL A 152 -10.53 2.28 3.14
N THR A 153 -10.55 1.36 2.17
CA THR A 153 -11.03 1.62 0.80
C THR A 153 -12.53 1.45 0.62
N ARG A 154 -13.17 0.60 1.43
CA ARG A 154 -14.59 0.18 1.36
C ARG A 154 -15.21 0.07 2.76
N PHE A 155 -15.02 1.10 3.60
CA PHE A 155 -15.40 1.12 5.01
C PHE A 155 -16.79 0.52 5.33
N SER A 156 -17.85 0.95 4.63
CA SER A 156 -19.22 0.46 4.90
C SER A 156 -19.36 -1.05 4.69
N LYS A 157 -18.68 -1.62 3.68
CA LYS A 157 -18.69 -3.06 3.41
C LYS A 157 -17.84 -3.81 4.43
N ALA A 158 -16.68 -3.27 4.79
CA ALA A 158 -15.84 -3.84 5.84
C ALA A 158 -16.56 -3.90 7.18
N GLU A 159 -17.29 -2.85 7.57
CA GLU A 159 -18.07 -2.81 8.81
C GLU A 159 -19.24 -3.82 8.80
N GLN A 160 -19.94 -3.97 7.67
CA GLN A 160 -20.98 -4.99 7.50
C GLN A 160 -20.40 -6.41 7.65
N LEU A 161 -19.28 -6.67 6.99
CA LEU A 161 -18.60 -7.96 7.00
C LEU A 161 -18.08 -8.31 8.40
N TYR A 162 -17.43 -7.35 9.07
CA TYR A 162 -16.96 -7.49 10.44
C TYR A 162 -18.09 -7.81 11.42
N ASN A 163 -19.21 -7.09 11.34
CA ASN A 163 -20.36 -7.34 12.22
C ASN A 163 -21.00 -8.71 11.97
N ALA A 164 -21.02 -9.18 10.72
CA ALA A 164 -21.49 -10.51 10.38
C ALA A 164 -20.55 -11.61 10.93
N ALA A 165 -19.23 -11.42 10.78
CA ALA A 165 -18.23 -12.34 11.30
C ALA A 165 -18.22 -12.38 12.84
N LEU A 166 -18.37 -11.24 13.50
CA LEU A 166 -18.35 -11.13 14.97
C LEU A 166 -19.44 -11.94 15.65
N GLN A 167 -20.60 -12.11 15.00
CA GLN A 167 -21.70 -12.95 15.53
C GLN A 167 -21.37 -14.44 15.53
N LEU A 168 -20.39 -14.86 14.73
CA LEU A 168 -19.99 -16.24 14.50
C LEU A 168 -18.61 -16.55 15.10
N ALA A 169 -17.90 -15.53 15.58
CA ALA A 169 -16.53 -15.68 16.03
C ALA A 169 -16.46 -16.36 17.41
N ALA A 170 -15.56 -17.36 17.50
CA ALA A 170 -15.11 -17.97 18.75
C ALA A 170 -13.86 -17.29 19.32
N GLU A 171 -13.42 -17.74 20.50
CA GLU A 171 -12.24 -17.21 21.23
C GLU A 171 -10.94 -17.30 20.42
N GLU A 172 -10.82 -18.29 19.53
CA GLU A 172 -9.64 -18.48 18.67
C GLU A 172 -9.42 -17.30 17.71
N HIS A 173 -10.48 -16.56 17.35
CA HIS A 173 -10.39 -15.45 16.41
C HIS A 173 -10.00 -14.10 17.05
N GLN A 174 -9.68 -14.07 18.35
CA GLN A 174 -9.52 -12.81 19.09
C GLN A 174 -8.43 -11.90 18.52
N GLU A 175 -7.33 -12.49 18.02
CA GLU A 175 -6.25 -11.74 17.38
C GLU A 175 -6.71 -11.08 16.07
N VAL A 176 -7.41 -11.84 15.22
CA VAL A 176 -7.91 -11.34 13.92
C VAL A 176 -9.02 -10.31 14.14
N ILE A 177 -9.85 -10.47 15.17
CA ILE A 177 -10.84 -9.46 15.59
C ILE A 177 -10.12 -8.15 15.98
N ALA A 178 -9.08 -8.22 16.79
CA ALA A 178 -8.34 -7.04 17.22
C ALA A 178 -7.67 -6.31 16.04
N ASP A 179 -7.11 -7.05 15.09
CA ASP A 179 -6.56 -6.44 13.87
C ASP A 179 -7.67 -5.80 13.01
N ALA A 180 -8.78 -6.49 12.77
CA ALA A 180 -9.91 -5.95 12.02
C ALA A 180 -10.50 -4.69 12.67
N GLN A 181 -10.64 -4.66 14.00
CA GLN A 181 -11.08 -3.47 14.76
C GLN A 181 -10.12 -2.30 14.55
N LYS A 182 -8.81 -2.55 14.69
CA LYS A 182 -7.77 -1.54 14.50
C LYS A 182 -7.84 -0.92 13.10
N TRP A 183 -8.02 -1.74 12.07
CA TRP A 183 -8.15 -1.26 10.69
C TRP A 183 -9.48 -0.53 10.43
N LEU A 184 -10.59 -1.02 10.98
CA LEU A 184 -11.88 -0.33 10.92
C LEU A 184 -11.85 1.03 11.60
N ALA A 185 -11.16 1.14 12.73
CA ALA A 185 -10.97 2.40 13.41
C ALA A 185 -10.21 3.41 12.53
N ALA A 186 -9.14 2.97 11.85
CA ALA A 186 -8.46 3.81 10.86
C ALA A 186 -9.36 4.15 9.66
N GLY A 187 -10.11 3.19 9.14
CA GLY A 187 -11.09 3.41 8.07
C GLY A 187 -12.16 4.43 8.43
N ARG A 188 -12.61 4.45 9.70
CA ARG A 188 -13.61 5.41 10.21
C ARG A 188 -13.10 6.86 10.17
N VAL A 189 -11.81 7.09 10.38
CA VAL A 189 -11.20 8.44 10.26
C VAL A 189 -11.35 9.00 8.85
N VAL A 190 -11.20 8.15 7.83
CA VAL A 190 -11.15 8.58 6.42
C VAL A 190 -12.41 8.16 5.62
N CYS A 191 -13.44 7.63 6.27
CA CYS A 191 -14.61 7.08 5.56
C CYS A 191 -15.36 8.13 4.73
N SER A 192 -15.39 9.39 5.19
CA SER A 192 -15.99 10.53 4.50
C SER A 192 -15.09 11.15 3.42
N ALA A 193 -13.90 10.60 3.16
CA ALA A 193 -12.98 11.08 2.13
C ALA A 193 -13.47 10.71 0.73
N THR A 194 -12.84 11.28 -0.30
CA THR A 194 -13.04 10.79 -1.67
C THR A 194 -12.44 9.39 -1.82
N GLN A 195 -12.83 8.67 -2.87
CA GLN A 195 -12.29 7.34 -3.11
C GLN A 195 -10.77 7.37 -3.33
N GLU A 196 -10.30 8.32 -4.13
CA GLU A 196 -8.88 8.52 -4.43
C GLU A 196 -8.05 8.76 -3.17
N GLU A 197 -8.59 9.54 -2.22
CA GLU A 197 -7.92 9.81 -0.95
C GLU A 197 -7.93 8.59 -0.02
N ARG A 198 -9.00 7.78 -0.02
CA ARG A 198 -9.01 6.50 0.72
C ARG A 198 -7.99 5.52 0.17
N ASP A 199 -7.87 5.40 -1.15
CA ASP A 199 -6.88 4.53 -1.79
C ASP A 199 -5.45 5.01 -1.49
N PHE A 200 -5.23 6.32 -1.50
CA PHE A 200 -3.97 6.93 -1.06
C PHE A 200 -3.62 6.57 0.40
N TRP A 201 -4.58 6.71 1.32
CA TRP A 201 -4.37 6.37 2.72
C TRP A 201 -4.16 4.87 2.92
N ASP A 202 -4.86 4.01 2.20
CA ASP A 202 -4.68 2.56 2.29
C ASP A 202 -3.24 2.14 1.95
N VAL A 203 -2.73 2.60 0.80
CA VAL A 203 -1.33 2.32 0.41
C VAL A 203 -0.36 2.82 1.48
N ARG A 204 -0.59 4.02 2.01
CA ARG A 204 0.32 4.63 2.97
C ARG A 204 0.32 3.94 4.33
N LEU A 205 -0.86 3.59 4.84
CA LEU A 205 -1.04 2.88 6.11
C LEU A 205 -0.44 1.46 6.03
N ARG A 206 -0.51 0.81 4.87
CA ARG A 206 0.14 -0.50 4.62
C ARG A 206 1.66 -0.38 4.45
N LYS A 207 2.15 0.77 3.97
CA LYS A 207 3.59 1.05 3.73
C LYS A 207 4.06 2.27 4.53
N PRO A 208 4.21 2.14 5.86
CA PRO A 208 4.49 3.28 6.76
C PRO A 208 5.81 3.99 6.48
N ARG A 209 6.74 3.35 5.77
CA ARG A 209 8.06 3.91 5.42
C ARG A 209 8.07 4.76 4.15
N THR A 210 6.91 4.98 3.52
CA THR A 210 6.81 5.78 2.29
C THR A 210 7.12 7.25 2.58
N VAL A 211 8.17 7.78 1.93
CA VAL A 211 8.66 9.15 2.14
C VAL A 211 7.64 10.18 1.66
N TRP A 212 7.43 11.23 2.45
CA TRP A 212 6.62 12.39 2.05
C TRP A 212 7.42 13.32 1.15
N THR A 213 6.90 13.60 -0.04
CA THR A 213 7.58 14.44 -1.03
C THR A 213 7.22 15.92 -0.88
N TRP A 214 6.01 16.21 -0.39
CA TRP A 214 5.41 17.56 -0.28
C TRP A 214 5.22 18.29 -1.62
N GLN A 215 5.60 17.67 -2.73
CA GLN A 215 5.47 18.23 -4.08
C GLN A 215 4.13 17.86 -4.71
N ASN A 216 3.57 16.73 -4.29
CA ASN A 216 2.31 16.24 -4.81
C ASN A 216 1.13 16.91 -4.08
N GLY A 217 0.30 17.64 -4.83
CA GLY A 217 -0.91 18.26 -4.32
C GLY A 217 -1.89 17.27 -3.68
N ALA A 218 -1.86 15.99 -4.06
CA ALA A 218 -2.64 14.94 -3.41
C ALA A 218 -2.19 14.68 -1.96
N GLU A 219 -0.88 14.70 -1.68
CA GLU A 219 -0.36 14.54 -0.32
C GLU A 219 -0.80 15.67 0.59
N LEU A 220 -0.72 16.91 0.09
CA LEU A 220 -1.14 18.10 0.84
C LEU A 220 -2.64 18.07 1.12
N ARG A 221 -3.47 17.77 0.12
CA ARG A 221 -4.94 17.66 0.28
C ARG A 221 -5.34 16.55 1.25
N ALA A 222 -4.66 15.41 1.20
CA ALA A 222 -4.93 14.30 2.11
C ALA A 222 -4.59 14.69 3.55
N LEU A 223 -3.46 15.37 3.79
CA LEU A 223 -3.12 15.88 5.12
C LEU A 223 -4.11 16.93 5.62
N ASP A 224 -4.50 17.88 4.77
CA ASP A 224 -5.47 18.92 5.12
C ASP A 224 -6.82 18.30 5.55
N THR A 225 -7.33 17.37 4.74
CA THR A 225 -8.56 16.63 5.04
C THR A 225 -8.42 15.77 6.30
N LEU A 226 -7.23 15.20 6.55
CA LEU A 226 -6.95 14.43 7.75
C LEU A 226 -6.93 15.33 8.99
N SER A 227 -6.38 16.55 8.93
CA SER A 227 -6.38 17.46 10.10
C SER A 227 -7.78 17.86 10.57
N ASP A 228 -8.75 17.93 9.66
CA ASP A 228 -10.13 18.25 10.03
C ASP A 228 -10.86 17.10 10.72
N ARG A 229 -10.35 15.86 10.56
CA ARG A 229 -11.06 14.64 10.94
C ARG A 229 -10.38 13.89 12.07
N LEU A 230 -9.07 13.97 12.15
CA LEU A 230 -8.29 13.20 13.08
C LEU A 230 -8.12 13.96 14.39
N THR A 231 -8.66 13.38 15.47
CA THR A 231 -8.32 13.81 16.82
C THR A 231 -7.32 12.83 17.45
N PRO A 232 -6.42 13.29 18.34
CA PRO A 232 -5.39 12.44 18.93
C PRO A 232 -5.93 11.25 19.72
N ASP A 233 -7.14 11.39 20.26
CA ASP A 233 -7.80 10.41 21.13
C ASP A 233 -8.71 9.43 20.37
N MET A 234 -8.84 9.59 19.04
CA MET A 234 -9.62 8.66 18.21
C MET A 234 -8.95 7.29 18.13
N GLU A 235 -9.78 6.27 18.19
CA GLU A 235 -9.36 4.91 17.85
C GLU A 235 -8.82 4.88 16.42
N GLY A 236 -7.67 4.21 16.20
CA GLY A 236 -6.98 4.20 14.90
C GLY A 236 -6.00 5.37 14.66
N ALA A 237 -6.00 6.41 15.50
CA ALA A 237 -5.07 7.54 15.38
C ALA A 237 -3.59 7.12 15.40
N GLY A 238 -3.26 6.07 16.15
CA GLY A 238 -1.91 5.50 16.21
C GLY A 238 -1.37 5.02 14.86
N LEU A 239 -2.24 4.52 13.98
CA LEU A 239 -1.85 4.11 12.62
C LEU A 239 -1.45 5.32 11.77
N PHE A 240 -2.22 6.42 11.85
CA PHE A 240 -1.88 7.64 11.13
C PHE A 240 -0.61 8.29 11.68
N LYS A 241 -0.44 8.32 13.01
CA LYS A 241 0.78 8.83 13.65
C LYS A 241 2.05 8.15 13.14
N ALA A 242 1.97 6.85 12.84
CA ALA A 242 3.11 6.08 12.34
C ALA A 242 3.50 6.42 10.91
N VAL A 243 2.60 7.00 10.10
CA VAL A 243 2.83 7.24 8.67
C VAL A 243 2.96 8.70 8.30
N VAL A 244 2.40 9.62 9.09
CA VAL A 244 2.50 11.06 8.82
C VAL A 244 3.81 11.64 9.37
N PRO A 245 4.26 12.80 8.86
CA PRO A 245 5.47 13.44 9.35
C PRO A 245 5.28 13.89 10.80
N GLY A 246 6.27 13.62 11.67
CA GLY A 246 6.16 13.94 13.09
C GLY A 246 5.86 15.41 13.37
N CYS A 247 6.50 16.32 12.62
CA CYS A 247 6.24 17.76 12.74
C CYS A 247 4.80 18.14 12.38
N TRP A 248 4.19 17.46 11.41
CA TRP A 248 2.78 17.67 11.05
C TRP A 248 1.87 17.14 12.15
N TRP A 249 2.16 15.95 12.69
CA TRP A 249 1.40 15.38 13.82
C TRP A 249 1.39 16.31 15.03
N ASP A 250 2.56 16.83 15.41
CA ASP A 250 2.70 17.73 16.53
C ASP A 250 1.92 19.04 16.32
N LEU A 251 1.86 19.54 15.09
CA LEU A 251 1.07 20.71 14.77
C LEU A 251 -0.44 20.41 14.82
N ALA A 252 -0.88 19.32 14.17
CA ALA A 252 -2.28 18.91 14.14
C ALA A 252 -2.83 18.68 15.56
N THR A 253 -2.07 18.01 16.42
CA THR A 253 -2.46 17.78 17.82
C THR A 253 -2.52 19.08 18.65
N LYS A 254 -1.62 20.04 18.41
CA LYS A 254 -1.70 21.38 19.03
C LYS A 254 -2.94 22.15 18.56
N CYS A 255 -3.22 22.13 17.25
CA CYS A 255 -4.40 22.78 16.67
C CYS A 255 -5.70 22.19 17.24
N ALA A 256 -5.82 20.86 17.28
CA ALA A 256 -6.99 20.18 17.86
C ALA A 256 -7.23 20.58 19.33
N ARG A 257 -6.17 20.59 20.15
CA ARG A 257 -6.25 21.04 21.56
C ARG A 257 -6.64 22.51 21.69
N GLN A 258 -6.19 23.35 20.76
CA GLN A 258 -6.54 24.78 20.77
C GLN A 258 -8.01 24.99 20.38
N GLN A 259 -8.52 24.27 19.37
CA GLN A 259 -9.93 24.30 18.98
C GLN A 259 -10.84 23.83 20.12
N GLU A 260 -10.46 22.78 20.85
CA GLU A 260 -11.21 22.32 22.02
C GLU A 260 -11.29 23.40 23.10
N LYS A 261 -10.16 24.04 23.43
CA LYS A 261 -10.14 25.16 24.39
C LYS A 261 -11.04 26.32 23.96
N LEU A 262 -11.01 26.68 22.68
CA LEU A 262 -11.87 27.72 22.13
C LEU A 262 -13.35 27.33 22.18
N GLY A 263 -13.68 26.07 21.91
CA GLY A 263 -15.04 25.54 22.02
C GLY A 263 -15.58 25.57 23.45
N VAL A 264 -14.75 25.25 24.45
CA VAL A 264 -15.11 25.36 25.88
C VAL A 264 -15.35 26.82 26.26
N MET A 265 -14.46 27.74 25.84
CA MET A 265 -14.65 29.17 26.08
C MET A 265 -15.93 29.71 25.43
N ALA A 266 -16.23 29.32 24.20
CA ALA A 266 -17.45 29.72 23.51
C ALA A 266 -18.71 29.28 24.26
N ARG A 267 -18.77 28.02 24.73
CA ARG A 267 -19.89 27.51 25.54
C ARG A 267 -20.02 28.23 26.88
N GLN A 268 -18.90 28.59 27.52
CA GLN A 268 -18.93 29.39 28.76
C GLN A 268 -19.52 30.78 28.50
N VAL A 269 -19.13 31.43 27.40
CA VAL A 269 -19.69 32.73 27.00
C VAL A 269 -21.20 32.62 26.74
N GLU A 270 -21.66 31.62 25.98
CA GLU A 270 -23.10 31.39 25.74
C GLU A 270 -23.86 31.16 27.05
N THR A 271 -23.34 30.34 27.95
CA THR A 271 -23.98 30.06 29.25
C THR A 271 -24.09 31.34 30.10
N THR A 272 -23.05 32.17 30.13
CA THR A 272 -23.10 33.45 30.85
C THR A 272 -24.07 34.46 30.23
N GLN A 273 -24.20 34.48 28.90
CA GLN A 273 -25.17 35.34 28.21
C GLN A 273 -26.62 34.90 28.46
N SER A 274 -26.92 33.59 28.42
CA SER A 274 -28.26 33.07 28.74
C SER A 274 -28.65 33.30 30.21
N ALA A 275 -27.69 33.19 31.14
CA ALA A 275 -27.91 33.50 32.55
C ALA A 275 -28.17 35.00 32.79
N ALA A 276 -27.53 35.90 32.03
CA ALA A 276 -27.76 37.33 32.11
C ALA A 276 -29.15 37.73 31.58
N GLN A 277 -29.66 37.05 30.53
CA GLN A 277 -31.00 37.31 29.97
C GLN A 277 -32.15 36.82 30.85
N THR A 278 -31.94 35.85 31.74
CA THR A 278 -32.99 35.37 32.66
C THR A 278 -33.20 36.31 33.85
N ARG A 279 -32.29 37.27 34.09
CA ARG A 279 -32.37 38.23 35.20
C ARG A 279 -33.08 39.55 34.87
N THR A 280 -33.60 39.71 33.66
CA THR A 280 -34.33 40.89 33.18
C THR A 280 -35.76 40.55 32.72
N ALA A 281 -36.42 39.58 33.37
CA ALA A 281 -37.87 39.42 33.25
C ALA A 281 -38.56 40.31 34.32
N PRO A 282 -39.37 41.32 33.93
CA PRO A 282 -40.18 42.08 34.87
C PRO A 282 -41.32 41.22 35.42
N GLU A 283 -41.52 41.32 36.73
CA GLU A 283 -42.62 40.76 37.51
C GLU A 283 -43.99 41.07 36.85
N PRO A 284 -44.83 40.06 36.53
CA PRO A 284 -46.13 40.31 35.94
C PRO A 284 -47.14 40.76 37.02
N PRO A 285 -47.98 41.76 36.76
CA PRO A 285 -48.99 42.23 37.71
C PRO A 285 -50.15 41.22 37.87
N GLN A 286 -50.58 41.04 39.12
CA GLN A 286 -51.79 40.33 39.53
C GLN A 286 -53.05 41.00 38.96
N GLU A 287 -53.93 40.23 38.30
CA GLU A 287 -55.33 40.59 38.13
C GLU A 287 -56.28 39.36 38.25
N ARG A 288 -57.48 39.67 38.77
CA ARG A 288 -58.52 38.79 39.35
C ARG A 288 -59.46 38.14 38.30
N PRO A 289 -60.37 37.21 38.70
CA PRO A 289 -60.98 36.19 37.82
C PRO A 289 -62.32 36.60 37.16
N VAL A 290 -62.85 35.69 36.30
CA VAL A 290 -64.26 35.46 35.81
C VAL A 290 -64.45 35.70 34.28
N PRO A 291 -65.29 34.93 33.52
CA PRO A 291 -65.50 33.49 33.44
C PRO A 291 -65.45 32.91 31.99
N GLU A 292 -65.36 31.58 31.93
CA GLU A 292 -65.99 30.63 30.99
C GLU A 292 -66.62 31.13 29.67
N ASN A 293 -66.02 30.74 28.53
CA ASN A 293 -66.74 30.41 27.30
C ASN A 293 -65.91 29.49 26.36
N THR A 294 -66.38 28.25 26.24
CA THR A 294 -66.34 27.27 25.12
C THR A 294 -66.05 27.86 23.71
N VAL A 295 -65.33 27.28 22.73
CA VAL A 295 -65.08 25.89 22.23
C VAL A 295 -63.75 25.85 21.37
N PRO A 296 -63.38 24.79 20.60
CA PRO A 296 -62.20 23.93 20.82
C PRO A 296 -61.07 24.07 19.76
N GLN A 297 -59.78 24.10 20.12
CA GLN A 297 -58.73 23.79 19.13
C GLN A 297 -57.51 23.05 19.70
N PHE A 298 -57.35 21.84 19.14
CA PHE A 298 -56.12 21.12 18.81
C PHE A 298 -55.08 20.87 19.91
N HIS A 299 -55.16 19.64 20.44
CA HIS A 299 -54.02 18.91 21.00
C HIS A 299 -52.86 18.83 19.99
N ARG A 300 -51.70 19.37 20.38
CA ARG A 300 -50.41 18.99 19.80
C ARG A 300 -49.62 18.22 20.85
N MET A 301 -49.96 16.93 20.97
CA MET A 301 -49.02 15.94 21.50
C MET A 301 -47.93 15.70 20.46
N THR A 302 -46.69 15.92 20.86
CA THR A 302 -45.51 15.46 20.14
C THR A 302 -45.42 13.94 20.25
N LYS A 303 -45.65 13.25 19.12
CA LYS A 303 -45.27 11.84 18.95
C LYS A 303 -43.98 11.75 18.12
N PRO A 304 -43.06 10.83 18.44
CA PRO A 304 -41.91 10.51 17.61
C PRO A 304 -42.33 9.53 16.50
N GLY A 305 -41.74 9.67 15.31
CA GLY A 305 -41.84 8.66 14.26
C GLY A 305 -42.29 9.20 12.90
N ARG A 306 -41.35 9.75 12.12
CA ARG A 306 -41.51 9.86 10.67
C ARG A 306 -40.17 10.13 9.95
N GLU A 307 -39.23 9.19 9.99
CA GLU A 307 -37.96 9.27 9.25
C GLU A 307 -37.63 8.01 8.44
N ARG A 308 -38.63 7.42 7.76
CA ARG A 308 -38.40 6.30 6.82
C ARG A 308 -38.95 6.51 5.41
N GLY A 309 -39.44 7.72 5.09
CA GLY A 309 -40.13 7.99 3.82
C GLY A 309 -39.35 8.78 2.76
N LEU A 310 -38.18 9.33 3.07
CA LEU A 310 -37.47 10.26 2.17
C LEU A 310 -36.21 9.68 1.51
N PHE A 311 -35.80 8.45 1.83
CA PHE A 311 -34.60 7.83 1.27
C PHE A 311 -34.82 7.07 -0.06
N LEU A 312 -36.04 6.68 -0.39
CA LEU A 312 -36.33 5.91 -1.62
C LEU A 312 -36.52 6.79 -2.87
N LEU A 313 -36.89 8.07 -2.70
CA LEU A 313 -37.16 8.96 -3.84
C LEU A 313 -35.87 9.56 -4.45
N GLY A 314 -34.82 9.74 -3.65
CA GLY A 314 -33.53 10.27 -4.12
C GLY A 314 -32.73 9.26 -4.96
N TRP A 315 -32.89 7.96 -4.71
CA TRP A 315 -32.14 6.92 -5.41
C TRP A 315 -32.66 6.69 -6.84
N VAL A 316 -33.98 6.74 -7.04
CA VAL A 316 -34.59 6.55 -8.37
C VAL A 316 -34.26 7.71 -9.32
N CYS A 317 -34.11 8.93 -8.81
CA CYS A 317 -33.72 10.09 -9.62
C CYS A 317 -32.24 10.05 -10.03
N GLY A 318 -31.35 9.53 -9.17
CA GLY A 318 -29.92 9.39 -9.45
C GLY A 318 -29.59 8.32 -10.51
N VAL A 319 -30.28 7.18 -10.49
CA VAL A 319 -30.07 6.10 -11.47
C VAL A 319 -30.57 6.51 -12.87
N LEU A 320 -31.66 7.29 -12.95
CA LEU A 320 -32.19 7.77 -14.22
C LEU A 320 -31.29 8.84 -14.87
N ALA A 321 -30.64 9.70 -14.08
CA ALA A 321 -29.68 10.71 -14.57
C ALA A 321 -28.37 10.09 -15.09
N MET A 322 -27.91 8.98 -14.47
CA MET A 322 -26.75 8.21 -14.93
C MET A 322 -27.06 7.41 -16.20
N ALA A 323 -28.27 6.87 -16.35
CA ALA A 323 -28.66 6.18 -17.58
C ALA A 323 -28.77 7.11 -18.80
N ILE A 324 -29.21 8.36 -18.61
CA ILE A 324 -29.33 9.36 -19.68
C ILE A 324 -27.96 9.89 -20.13
N THR A 325 -26.96 9.95 -19.24
CA THR A 325 -25.61 10.41 -19.60
C THR A 325 -24.77 9.35 -20.32
N VAL A 326 -25.03 8.06 -20.11
CA VAL A 326 -24.27 6.98 -20.77
C VAL A 326 -24.78 6.64 -22.18
N VAL A 327 -26.06 6.90 -22.49
CA VAL A 327 -26.67 6.53 -23.79
C VAL A 327 -26.63 7.66 -24.83
N ALA A 328 -26.34 8.91 -24.43
CA ALA A 328 -26.41 10.08 -25.32
C ALA A 328 -25.05 10.73 -25.66
N LEU A 329 -23.92 10.09 -25.34
CA LEU A 329 -22.60 10.62 -25.71
C LEU A 329 -22.19 10.15 -27.12
N PRO A 330 -21.85 11.07 -28.05
CA PRO A 330 -21.35 10.72 -29.37
C PRO A 330 -20.08 9.88 -29.27
N ALA A 331 -19.94 8.85 -30.11
CA ALA A 331 -18.77 7.95 -30.15
C ALA A 331 -17.44 8.71 -30.26
N ASP A 332 -17.44 9.86 -30.94
CA ASP A 332 -16.28 10.73 -31.12
C ASP A 332 -15.78 11.38 -29.82
N PHE A 333 -16.68 11.59 -28.84
CA PHE A 333 -16.32 12.15 -27.53
C PHE A 333 -15.64 11.09 -26.64
N VAL A 334 -16.14 9.85 -26.68
CA VAL A 334 -15.54 8.72 -25.96
C VAL A 334 -14.16 8.38 -26.51
N GLN A 335 -13.96 8.45 -27.83
CA GLN A 335 -12.63 8.28 -28.43
C GLN A 335 -11.65 9.39 -28.06
N ARG A 336 -12.07 10.65 -27.94
CA ARG A 336 -11.18 11.75 -27.48
C ARG A 336 -10.82 11.66 -26.01
N VAL A 337 -11.75 11.22 -25.16
CA VAL A 337 -11.48 11.02 -23.73
C VAL A 337 -10.55 9.82 -23.54
N LEU A 338 -10.77 8.70 -24.24
CA LEU A 338 -9.87 7.54 -24.18
C LEU A 338 -8.48 7.82 -24.79
N ALA A 339 -8.39 8.63 -25.84
CA ALA A 339 -7.10 9.08 -26.39
C ALA A 339 -6.34 10.03 -25.43
N GLY A 340 -7.05 10.74 -24.55
CA GLY A 340 -6.48 11.62 -23.52
C GLY A 340 -6.11 10.94 -22.20
N ILE A 341 -6.47 9.67 -21.99
CA ILE A 341 -6.17 8.90 -20.77
C ILE A 341 -5.03 7.90 -21.00
N SER A 342 -4.33 7.96 -22.15
CA SER A 342 -3.03 7.30 -22.24
C SER A 342 -2.12 7.95 -21.19
N PRO A 343 -1.69 7.26 -20.13
CA PRO A 343 -0.83 7.87 -19.13
C PRO A 343 0.44 8.26 -19.87
N ALA A 344 0.65 9.56 -20.06
CA ALA A 344 1.93 10.07 -20.53
C ALA A 344 2.95 9.48 -19.56
N GLN A 345 3.77 8.55 -20.05
CA GLN A 345 4.91 8.05 -19.28
C GLN A 345 5.62 9.30 -18.77
N PRO A 346 5.81 9.45 -17.44
CA PRO A 346 6.51 10.61 -16.90
C PRO A 346 7.82 10.70 -17.67
N SER A 347 8.01 11.80 -18.38
CA SER A 347 9.24 12.03 -19.13
C SER A 347 10.39 11.87 -18.16
N PRO A 348 11.44 11.12 -18.51
CA PRO A 348 12.56 10.91 -17.61
C PRO A 348 13.09 12.28 -17.14
N PRO A 349 13.36 12.46 -15.83
CA PRO A 349 13.78 13.74 -15.30
C PRO A 349 15.01 14.24 -16.03
N SER A 350 15.01 15.53 -16.38
CA SER A 350 16.11 16.19 -17.06
C SER A 350 17.38 16.17 -16.19
N PHE A 351 18.55 16.27 -16.82
CA PHE A 351 19.82 16.28 -16.07
C PHE A 351 19.91 17.46 -15.09
N LEU A 352 19.31 18.60 -15.43
CA LEU A 352 19.24 19.79 -14.55
C LEU A 352 18.40 19.52 -13.30
N GLU A 353 17.29 18.79 -13.44
CA GLU A 353 16.46 18.39 -12.31
C GLU A 353 17.20 17.43 -11.39
N LYS A 354 17.93 16.44 -11.94
CA LYS A 354 18.76 15.53 -11.14
C LYS A 354 19.90 16.25 -10.42
N GLU A 355 20.56 17.20 -11.07
CA GLU A 355 21.60 18.00 -10.41
C GLU A 355 21.04 18.89 -9.29
N ALA A 356 19.88 19.52 -9.52
CA ALA A 356 19.18 20.30 -8.50
C ALA A 356 18.75 19.43 -7.33
N TRP A 357 18.23 18.22 -7.60
CA TRP A 357 17.91 17.22 -6.60
C TRP A 357 19.14 16.84 -5.77
N ARG A 358 20.29 16.57 -6.40
CA ARG A 358 21.54 16.25 -5.70
C ARG A 358 21.96 17.39 -4.77
N LYS A 359 21.97 18.64 -5.27
CA LYS A 359 22.35 19.82 -4.46
C LYS A 359 21.42 20.04 -3.26
N SER A 360 20.12 19.88 -3.45
CA SER A 360 19.11 19.98 -2.38
C SER A 360 19.31 18.90 -1.32
N ASN A 361 19.49 17.64 -1.75
CA ASN A 361 19.74 16.53 -0.81
C ASN A 361 21.09 16.67 -0.09
N LEU A 362 22.12 17.18 -0.76
CA LEU A 362 23.42 17.45 -0.14
C LEU A 362 23.30 18.47 0.99
N GLN A 363 22.59 19.58 0.78
CA GLN A 363 22.36 20.59 1.82
C GLN A 363 21.57 20.01 3.00
N ARG A 364 20.52 19.23 2.72
CA ARG A 364 19.73 18.56 3.76
C ARG A 364 20.56 17.58 4.57
N MET A 365 21.38 16.76 3.91
CA MET A 365 22.24 15.79 4.55
C MET A 365 23.32 16.47 5.39
N ALA A 366 23.92 17.55 4.91
CA ALA A 366 24.89 18.33 5.66
C ALA A 366 24.29 18.95 6.94
N ALA A 367 23.02 19.36 6.91
CA ALA A 367 22.32 19.85 8.09
C ALA A 367 22.00 18.72 9.09
N ASP A 368 21.48 17.58 8.60
CA ASP A 368 21.14 16.42 9.44
C ASP A 368 22.37 15.76 10.06
N MET A 369 23.49 15.71 9.34
CA MET A 369 24.75 15.11 9.75
C MET A 369 25.77 16.15 10.26
N SER A 370 25.30 17.32 10.73
CA SER A 370 26.14 18.41 11.26
C SER A 370 27.17 17.95 12.32
N PRO A 371 26.85 17.05 13.28
CA PRO A 371 27.83 16.55 14.23
C PRO A 371 29.03 15.81 13.60
N TYR A 372 28.87 15.32 12.36
CA TYR A 372 29.87 14.52 11.64
C TYR A 372 30.61 15.30 10.54
N LEU A 373 30.54 16.63 10.55
CA LEU A 373 31.19 17.49 9.54
C LEU A 373 32.72 17.31 9.50
N ALA A 374 33.35 17.07 10.65
CA ALA A 374 34.80 16.84 10.72
C ALA A 374 35.20 15.55 10.01
N GLN A 375 34.43 14.48 10.23
CA GLN A 375 34.60 13.16 9.61
C GLN A 375 34.33 13.21 8.12
N HIS A 376 33.28 13.94 7.71
CA HIS A 376 32.99 14.14 6.28
C HIS A 376 34.12 14.90 5.60
N LYS A 377 34.63 15.98 6.21
CA LYS A 377 35.76 16.73 5.69
C LYS A 377 37.01 15.84 5.59
N ALA A 378 37.32 15.07 6.62
CA ALA A 378 38.45 14.14 6.63
C ALA A 378 38.36 13.08 5.52
N ALA A 379 37.18 12.46 5.35
CA ALA A 379 36.92 11.49 4.29
C ALA A 379 36.95 12.11 2.88
N LYS A 380 36.53 13.37 2.74
CA LYS A 380 36.50 14.06 1.45
C LYS A 380 37.89 14.45 0.96
N THR A 381 38.71 15.03 1.84
CA THR A 381 40.01 15.61 1.45
C THR A 381 41.21 14.72 1.78
N GLY A 382 41.03 13.72 2.64
CA GLY A 382 42.09 12.79 3.04
C GLY A 382 42.22 11.60 2.09
N LEU A 383 43.34 10.89 2.21
CA LEU A 383 43.58 9.64 1.47
C LEU A 383 42.72 8.51 2.04
N TRP A 384 42.42 7.50 1.21
CA TRP A 384 41.73 6.27 1.66
C TRP A 384 42.42 5.65 2.89
N GLN A 385 43.75 5.51 2.87
CA GLN A 385 44.52 4.82 3.92
C GLN A 385 44.36 5.49 5.30
N ASP A 386 44.32 6.82 5.33
CA ASP A 386 44.16 7.59 6.57
C ASP A 386 42.74 7.48 7.14
N ASN A 387 41.75 7.26 6.26
CA ASN A 387 40.34 7.26 6.60
C ASN A 387 39.67 5.87 6.50
N GLU A 388 40.42 4.80 6.23
CA GLU A 388 39.86 3.46 5.98
C GLU A 388 38.97 2.99 7.13
N LYS A 389 39.42 3.18 8.38
CA LYS A 389 38.65 2.80 9.57
C LYS A 389 37.35 3.58 9.69
N LEU A 390 37.35 4.86 9.31
CA LEU A 390 36.16 5.70 9.30
C LEU A 390 35.20 5.26 8.19
N LEU A 391 35.71 5.11 6.97
CA LEU A 391 34.95 4.76 5.77
C LEU A 391 34.41 3.33 5.78
N SER A 392 35.04 2.41 6.51
CA SER A 392 34.59 1.02 6.67
C SER A 392 33.69 0.79 7.90
N GLY A 393 33.41 1.82 8.69
CA GLY A 393 32.58 1.71 9.89
C GLY A 393 33.28 1.06 11.09
N GLN A 394 34.61 1.00 11.08
CA GLN A 394 35.42 0.47 12.18
C GLN A 394 35.84 1.54 13.20
N SER A 395 35.53 2.81 12.92
CA SER A 395 35.77 3.91 13.87
C SER A 395 34.79 3.89 15.04
N GLN A 396 35.21 4.39 16.20
CA GLN A 396 34.33 4.52 17.36
C GLN A 396 33.23 5.58 17.17
N GLU A 397 33.52 6.60 16.35
CA GLU A 397 32.61 7.73 16.11
C GLU A 397 31.46 7.37 15.17
N LEU A 398 31.76 6.58 14.14
CA LEU A 398 30.79 6.07 13.15
C LEU A 398 30.97 4.56 13.01
N PRO A 399 30.45 3.76 13.96
CA PRO A 399 30.52 2.32 13.86
C PRO A 399 29.54 1.81 12.80
N GLU A 400 29.87 0.69 12.16
CA GLU A 400 29.13 0.12 11.03
C GLU A 400 27.63 -0.09 11.34
N ASN A 401 27.32 -0.53 12.56
CA ASN A 401 25.96 -0.82 13.00
C ASN A 401 25.12 0.43 13.32
N SER A 402 25.73 1.61 13.22
CA SER A 402 25.07 2.88 13.51
C SER A 402 24.22 3.35 12.32
N PRO A 403 22.96 3.80 12.53
CA PRO A 403 22.16 4.37 11.45
C PRO A 403 22.80 5.64 10.86
N GLN A 404 23.64 6.33 11.63
CA GLN A 404 24.40 7.50 11.17
C GLN A 404 25.48 7.12 10.15
N TYR A 405 26.08 5.92 10.24
CA TYR A 405 27.08 5.46 9.27
C TYR A 405 26.48 5.27 7.88
N MET A 406 25.26 4.76 7.79
CA MET A 406 24.54 4.63 6.52
C MET A 406 24.26 6.00 5.89
N LYS A 407 23.79 6.96 6.69
CA LYS A 407 23.60 8.35 6.24
C LYS A 407 24.92 8.99 5.79
N PHE A 408 26.02 8.67 6.46
CA PHE A 408 27.35 9.14 6.11
C PHE A 408 27.81 8.62 4.74
N LEU A 409 27.62 7.32 4.45
CA LEU A 409 27.93 6.77 3.13
C LEU A 409 27.07 7.40 2.03
N VAL A 410 25.77 7.63 2.28
CA VAL A 410 24.89 8.36 1.35
C VAL A 410 25.39 9.79 1.13
N TRP A 411 25.83 10.48 2.18
CA TRP A 411 26.39 11.82 2.07
C TRP A 411 27.62 11.84 1.15
N LEU A 412 28.53 10.87 1.28
CA LEU A 412 29.70 10.73 0.40
C LEU A 412 29.33 10.35 -1.05
N HIS A 413 28.11 9.89 -1.33
CA HIS A 413 27.64 9.77 -2.72
C HIS A 413 27.12 11.10 -3.27
N LEU A 414 26.57 11.96 -2.41
CA LEU A 414 26.11 13.29 -2.81
C LEU A 414 27.29 14.26 -3.00
N ASP A 415 28.35 14.10 -2.20
CA ASP A 415 29.59 14.87 -2.24
C ASP A 415 30.81 13.93 -2.21
N PRO A 416 31.23 13.41 -3.38
CA PRO A 416 32.25 12.35 -3.46
C PRO A 416 33.64 12.78 -2.97
N PRO A 417 34.42 11.84 -2.40
CA PRO A 417 35.82 12.09 -2.03
C PRO A 417 36.68 12.58 -3.20
N GLU A 418 37.65 13.43 -2.90
CA GLU A 418 38.65 13.91 -3.86
C GLU A 418 39.64 12.82 -4.23
N ASP A 419 40.01 11.97 -3.26
CA ASP A 419 40.85 10.80 -3.46
C ASP A 419 40.17 9.75 -4.36
N GLU A 420 40.89 9.30 -5.39
CA GLU A 420 40.36 8.38 -6.41
C GLU A 420 40.10 6.99 -5.83
N GLU A 421 40.95 6.50 -4.93
CA GLU A 421 40.75 5.19 -4.30
C GLU A 421 39.52 5.20 -3.39
N ALA A 422 39.37 6.22 -2.55
CA ALA A 422 38.18 6.40 -1.72
C ALA A 422 36.90 6.49 -2.58
N ARG A 423 36.92 7.26 -3.67
CA ARG A 423 35.77 7.39 -4.57
C ARG A 423 35.37 6.07 -5.23
N LYS A 424 36.33 5.20 -5.57
CA LYS A 424 36.05 3.85 -6.11
C LYS A 424 35.46 2.90 -5.07
N ARG A 425 35.92 2.98 -3.81
CA ARG A 425 35.48 2.03 -2.76
C ARG A 425 34.16 2.41 -2.10
N VAL A 426 33.84 3.69 -1.99
CA VAL A 426 32.61 4.18 -1.34
C VAL A 426 31.32 3.59 -1.95
N PRO A 427 31.15 3.51 -3.28
CA PRO A 427 30.00 2.82 -3.89
C PRO A 427 29.88 1.35 -3.46
N LYS A 428 30.98 0.60 -3.47
CA LYS A 428 30.97 -0.80 -3.03
C LYS A 428 30.57 -0.94 -1.56
N LEU A 429 31.07 -0.06 -0.70
CA LEU A 429 30.69 -0.04 0.72
C LEU A 429 29.19 0.20 0.91
N LEU A 430 28.61 1.17 0.20
CA LEU A 430 27.16 1.43 0.27
C LEU A 430 26.36 0.23 -0.22
N LEU A 431 26.78 -0.39 -1.32
CA LEU A 431 26.09 -1.54 -1.91
C LEU A 431 26.08 -2.76 -0.98
N VAL A 432 27.19 -3.06 -0.31
CA VAL A 432 27.29 -4.14 0.67
C VAL A 432 26.29 -3.95 1.81
N LYS A 433 25.99 -2.70 2.19
CA LYS A 433 25.14 -2.40 3.34
C LYS A 433 23.66 -2.15 3.00
N MET A 434 23.36 -1.54 1.85
CA MET A 434 21.99 -1.17 1.44
C MET A 434 21.40 -2.09 0.37
N ARG A 435 22.22 -2.88 -0.33
CA ARG A 435 21.79 -3.75 -1.44
C ARG A 435 20.90 -2.99 -2.44
N SER A 436 19.68 -3.46 -2.70
CA SER A 436 18.75 -2.89 -3.67
C SER A 436 18.37 -1.43 -3.39
N ASP A 437 18.43 -0.97 -2.13
CA ASP A 437 18.14 0.43 -1.79
C ASP A 437 19.24 1.39 -2.30
N ALA A 438 20.48 0.93 -2.47
CA ALA A 438 21.55 1.75 -3.07
C ALA A 438 21.30 2.05 -4.54
N LEU A 439 20.62 1.15 -5.26
CA LEU A 439 20.37 1.28 -6.69
C LEU A 439 19.49 2.48 -7.01
N SER A 440 18.50 2.77 -6.15
CA SER A 440 17.62 3.93 -6.30
C SER A 440 18.38 5.25 -6.16
N LEU A 441 19.35 5.30 -5.23
CA LEU A 441 20.23 6.45 -5.11
C LEU A 441 21.15 6.61 -6.33
N TRP A 442 21.69 5.50 -6.83
CA TRP A 442 22.57 5.51 -8.00
C TRP A 442 21.85 5.95 -9.28
N GLU A 443 20.59 5.55 -9.49
CA GLU A 443 19.76 6.01 -10.61
C GLU A 443 19.60 7.53 -10.64
N GLU A 444 19.48 8.17 -9.47
CA GLU A 444 19.42 9.63 -9.35
C GLU A 444 20.76 10.32 -9.57
N LEU A 445 21.87 9.62 -9.29
CA LEU A 445 23.23 10.17 -9.40
C LEU A 445 23.93 9.89 -10.73
N ILE A 446 23.40 8.99 -11.56
CA ILE A 446 23.92 8.75 -12.92
C ILE A 446 23.22 9.69 -13.90
N TYR A 447 23.89 10.81 -14.20
CA TYR A 447 23.52 11.76 -15.24
C TYR A 447 24.77 12.42 -15.86
N PRO A 448 24.67 13.02 -17.06
CA PRO A 448 25.81 13.72 -17.68
C PRO A 448 26.37 14.84 -16.79
N GLY A 449 27.66 14.79 -16.49
CA GLY A 449 28.34 15.77 -15.62
C GLY A 449 28.30 15.44 -14.12
N SER A 450 27.69 14.33 -13.71
CA SER A 450 27.77 13.86 -12.33
C SER A 450 29.20 13.44 -11.96
N LEU A 451 29.64 13.82 -10.75
CA LEU A 451 31.02 13.63 -10.27
C LEU A 451 31.37 12.18 -9.92
N ASN A 452 30.38 11.35 -9.60
CA ASN A 452 30.56 9.96 -9.18
C ASN A 452 29.92 8.94 -10.13
N ALA A 453 29.31 9.39 -11.23
CA ALA A 453 28.73 8.49 -12.21
C ALA A 453 29.74 7.47 -12.77
N PRO A 454 31.01 7.81 -13.07
CA PRO A 454 31.99 6.83 -13.54
C PRO A 454 32.22 5.70 -12.52
N GLU A 455 32.41 6.04 -11.25
CA GLU A 455 32.70 5.10 -10.18
C GLU A 455 31.47 4.27 -9.81
N ILE A 456 30.27 4.87 -9.82
CA ILE A 456 29.02 4.14 -9.65
C ILE A 456 28.85 3.10 -10.77
N ARG A 457 29.08 3.46 -12.03
CA ARG A 457 28.98 2.52 -13.16
C ARG A 457 30.00 1.40 -13.07
N HIS A 458 31.20 1.71 -12.58
CA HIS A 458 32.23 0.71 -12.32
C HIS A 458 31.79 -0.27 -11.23
N ALA A 459 31.32 0.25 -10.09
CA ALA A 459 30.83 -0.57 -8.99
C ALA A 459 29.59 -1.40 -9.38
N ALA A 460 28.68 -0.86 -10.18
CA ALA A 460 27.55 -1.60 -10.73
C ALA A 460 28.01 -2.79 -11.61
N ARG A 461 29.07 -2.61 -12.41
CA ARG A 461 29.67 -3.70 -13.18
C ARG A 461 30.28 -4.77 -12.29
N GLU A 462 31.13 -4.37 -11.34
CA GLU A 462 31.73 -5.29 -10.39
C GLU A 462 30.68 -6.06 -9.59
N ALA A 463 29.59 -5.39 -9.18
CA ALA A 463 28.51 -6.00 -8.43
C ALA A 463 27.73 -7.06 -9.21
N MET A 464 27.62 -6.94 -10.54
CA MET A 464 27.02 -7.97 -11.37
C MET A 464 27.93 -9.20 -11.50
N ASP A 465 29.24 -8.99 -11.48
CA ASP A 465 30.24 -10.05 -11.61
C ASP A 465 30.60 -10.71 -10.27
N ASP A 466 30.32 -10.04 -9.14
CA ASP A 466 30.65 -10.49 -7.79
C ASP A 466 29.59 -11.47 -7.25
N PRO A 467 29.94 -12.77 -7.04
CA PRO A 467 28.99 -13.80 -6.66
C PRO A 467 28.47 -13.65 -5.22
N SER A 468 29.06 -12.77 -4.41
CA SER A 468 28.56 -12.49 -3.05
C SER A 468 27.24 -11.72 -3.05
N PHE A 469 26.89 -11.06 -4.17
CA PHE A 469 25.61 -10.38 -4.30
C PHE A 469 24.57 -11.27 -4.99
N GLN A 470 23.43 -11.45 -4.32
CA GLN A 470 22.26 -12.12 -4.88
C GLN A 470 21.26 -11.04 -5.34
N TRP A 471 21.24 -10.80 -6.65
CA TRP A 471 20.34 -9.81 -7.26
C TRP A 471 19.04 -10.45 -7.75
N SER A 472 17.93 -9.78 -7.51
CA SER A 472 16.66 -10.06 -8.20
C SER A 472 16.80 -9.77 -9.71
N GLU A 473 15.94 -10.36 -10.55
CA GLU A 473 15.97 -10.07 -11.99
C GLU A 473 15.69 -8.59 -12.30
N GLU A 474 14.88 -7.94 -11.47
CA GLU A 474 14.64 -6.50 -11.54
C GLU A 474 15.91 -5.70 -11.22
N ASP A 475 16.62 -6.04 -10.13
CA ASP A 475 17.86 -5.36 -9.75
C ASP A 475 18.98 -5.58 -10.78
N LYS A 476 19.08 -6.79 -11.38
CA LYS A 476 20.00 -7.05 -12.49
C LYS A 476 19.70 -6.14 -13.68
N LYS A 477 18.42 -5.98 -14.03
CA LYS A 477 18.00 -5.09 -15.12
C LYS A 477 18.38 -3.63 -14.81
N ARG A 478 18.21 -3.18 -13.57
CA ARG A 478 18.60 -1.84 -13.11
C ARG A 478 20.12 -1.64 -13.20
N LEU A 479 20.91 -2.58 -12.69
CA LEU A 479 22.37 -2.57 -12.78
C LEU A 479 22.86 -2.55 -14.24
N LEU A 480 22.27 -3.37 -15.12
CA LEU A 480 22.58 -3.38 -16.56
C LEU A 480 22.29 -2.02 -17.20
N ALA A 481 21.16 -1.38 -16.85
CA ALA A 481 20.81 -0.06 -17.35
C ALA A 481 21.84 1.01 -16.92
N MET A 482 22.33 0.94 -15.68
CA MET A 482 23.40 1.84 -15.19
C MET A 482 24.70 1.68 -15.98
N VAL A 483 25.09 0.44 -16.27
CA VAL A 483 26.33 0.13 -17.03
C VAL A 483 26.19 0.55 -18.50
N GLY A 484 25.02 0.35 -19.11
CA GLY A 484 24.77 0.56 -20.55
C GLY A 484 24.49 2.01 -20.97
N GLY A 485 24.14 2.91 -20.03
CA GLY A 485 23.71 4.28 -20.32
C GLY A 485 24.76 5.24 -20.91
N GLY A 486 25.95 4.77 -21.28
CA GLY A 486 27.04 5.57 -21.83
C GLY A 486 27.25 5.51 -23.35
N ALA A 487 26.63 4.55 -24.05
CA ALA A 487 26.95 4.31 -25.47
C ALA A 487 26.03 5.02 -26.49
N GLY A 488 25.02 5.76 -26.04
CA GLY A 488 24.04 6.43 -26.91
C GLY A 488 24.37 7.87 -27.31
N MET A 489 25.43 8.47 -26.74
CA MET A 489 25.84 9.83 -27.12
C MET A 489 26.81 9.77 -28.31
N GLN A 490 26.22 9.97 -29.50
CA GLN A 490 26.82 10.42 -30.75
C GLN A 490 28.31 10.76 -30.67
N SER A 491 29.17 9.89 -31.18
CA SER A 491 30.39 10.34 -31.82
C SER A 491 29.99 11.20 -33.02
N ASP A 492 30.17 12.51 -32.91
CA ASP A 492 30.08 13.42 -34.06
C ASP A 492 30.90 12.82 -35.22
N PRO A 493 30.35 12.71 -36.43
CA PRO A 493 31.13 12.27 -37.58
C PRO A 493 32.25 13.29 -37.81
N LEU A 494 33.50 12.82 -37.70
CA LEU A 494 34.70 13.56 -38.09
C LEU A 494 34.47 14.23 -39.45
N PRO A 495 34.72 15.54 -39.60
CA PRO A 495 34.54 16.22 -40.87
C PRO A 495 35.50 15.60 -41.89
N LEU A 496 34.94 15.09 -42.99
CA LEU A 496 35.71 14.61 -44.13
C LEU A 496 36.65 15.73 -44.61
N PRO A 497 37.93 15.44 -44.88
CA PRO A 497 38.85 16.44 -45.39
C PRO A 497 38.40 16.90 -46.77
N SER A 498 38.22 18.21 -46.91
CA SER A 498 37.93 18.88 -48.16
C SER A 498 39.06 18.64 -49.15
N ARG A 499 38.76 17.89 -50.22
CA ARG A 499 39.64 17.75 -51.39
C ARG A 499 39.83 19.13 -52.04
N ARG A 500 41.09 19.55 -52.17
CA ARG A 500 41.56 20.41 -53.26
C ARG A 500 42.36 19.55 -54.22
#